data_AF-H2BXI4-F1
#
_entry.id   AF-H2BXI4-F1
#
_cell.length_a   1.000
_cell.length_b   1.000
_cell.length_c   1.000
_cell.angle_alpha   90.00
_cell.angle_beta   90.00
_cell.angle_gamma   90.00
#
_symmetry.space_group_name_H-M   'P 1'
#
loop_
_entity.id
_entity.type
_entity.pdbx_description
1 polymer ?
#
loop_
_entity_poly.entity_id
_entity_poly.type
_entity_poly.pdbx_seq_one_letter_code
_entity_poly.pdbx_strand_id
1 'polypeptide(L)'
;MKKTILILILTIFSACEKTAEIENPNGIFTKSEISDLNWIINEFDQILESEYKTNVVEKAYKDYSSEVWKGLSERQSIPIPNGIDSLTRKIKKLGVFSKIWSTWKGKPEDSEIYNIGQEPYLIYLKELGKESDFIEDYAQSLSNTRDIMPSIVAGFAKNIDNIDLKDKNSRLIFSVHYLTLFTR
;
A
#
# COMPACT_ATOMS: atom_id res chain seq x y z
N MET A 1 -36.16 -4.69 -54.88
CA MET A 1 -35.57 -5.35 -53.70
C MET A 1 -34.17 -5.87 -54.05
N LYS A 2 -33.10 -5.25 -53.55
CA LYS A 2 -31.79 -5.89 -53.36
C LYS A 2 -31.04 -5.12 -52.27
N LYS A 3 -30.45 -5.90 -51.37
CA LYS A 3 -30.12 -5.57 -49.98
C LYS A 3 -28.87 -4.70 -49.91
N THR A 4 -28.96 -3.55 -49.27
CA THR A 4 -27.77 -2.81 -48.80
C THR A 4 -27.29 -3.50 -47.53
N ILE A 5 -26.13 -4.16 -47.60
CA ILE A 5 -25.49 -4.77 -46.43
C ILE A 5 -24.78 -3.64 -45.68
N LEU A 6 -25.32 -3.28 -44.52
CA LEU A 6 -24.70 -2.36 -43.58
C LEU A 6 -23.66 -3.14 -42.76
N ILE A 7 -22.38 -2.92 -43.03
CA ILE A 7 -21.29 -3.49 -42.22
C ILE A 7 -21.14 -2.60 -40.97
N LEU A 8 -21.64 -3.10 -39.85
CA LEU A 8 -21.46 -2.48 -38.54
C LEU A 8 -20.02 -2.76 -38.06
N ILE A 9 -19.14 -1.76 -38.19
CA ILE A 9 -17.78 -1.84 -37.65
C ILE A 9 -17.89 -1.62 -36.12
N LEU A 10 -17.97 -2.72 -35.37
CA LEU A 10 -17.78 -2.70 -33.92
C LEU A 10 -16.31 -2.46 -33.62
N THR A 11 -15.93 -1.20 -33.42
CA THR A 11 -14.67 -0.85 -32.76
C THR A 11 -14.79 -1.24 -31.29
N ILE A 12 -14.32 -2.44 -30.96
CA ILE A 12 -14.07 -2.83 -29.58
C ILE A 12 -12.86 -2.00 -29.14
N PHE A 13 -13.12 -0.83 -28.55
CA PHE A 13 -12.11 -0.16 -27.75
C PHE A 13 -11.89 -1.06 -26.53
N SER A 14 -10.95 -2.00 -26.66
CA SER A 14 -10.23 -2.51 -25.51
C SER A 14 -9.50 -1.32 -24.91
N ALA A 15 -10.19 -0.62 -24.00
CA ALA A 15 -9.53 0.19 -23.00
C ALA A 15 -8.66 -0.80 -22.22
N CYS A 16 -7.40 -0.91 -22.63
CA CYS A 16 -6.36 -1.38 -21.76
C CYS A 16 -6.38 -0.37 -20.61
N GLU A 17 -7.09 -0.71 -19.52
CA GLU A 17 -6.95 0.00 -18.24
C GLU A 17 -5.45 -0.04 -17.97
N LYS A 18 -4.77 1.08 -18.26
CA LYS A 18 -3.41 1.28 -17.79
C LYS A 18 -3.55 1.19 -16.28
N THR A 19 -3.09 0.09 -15.70
CA THR A 19 -2.88 0.00 -14.26
C THR A 19 -2.14 1.27 -13.85
N ALA A 20 -2.76 2.08 -13.00
CA ALA A 20 -2.21 3.36 -12.59
C ALA A 20 -0.77 3.14 -12.12
N GLU A 21 0.17 3.86 -12.73
CA GLU A 21 1.57 3.82 -12.29
C GLU A 21 1.67 4.55 -10.94
N ILE A 22 2.68 4.21 -10.15
CA ILE A 22 3.01 4.98 -8.94
C ILE A 22 3.30 6.42 -9.39
N GLU A 23 2.59 7.37 -8.80
CA GLU A 23 2.84 8.77 -9.04
C GLU A 23 4.18 9.16 -8.41
N ASN A 24 4.89 10.10 -9.01
CA ASN A 24 6.17 10.56 -8.46
C ASN A 24 6.25 12.08 -8.55
N PRO A 25 5.39 12.78 -7.79
CA PRO A 25 5.28 14.23 -7.86
C PRO A 25 6.66 14.85 -7.61
N ASN A 26 7.05 15.78 -8.49
CA ASN A 26 8.32 16.50 -8.42
C ASN A 26 9.59 15.63 -8.39
N GLY A 27 9.51 14.35 -8.77
CA GLY A 27 10.68 13.46 -8.82
C GLY A 27 11.29 13.16 -7.45
N ILE A 28 10.47 13.10 -6.39
CA ILE A 28 10.90 12.79 -5.01
C ILE A 28 11.71 11.49 -4.96
N PHE A 29 11.28 10.50 -5.75
CA PHE A 29 11.97 9.23 -5.92
C PHE A 29 12.68 9.18 -7.28
N THR A 30 13.85 8.56 -7.31
CA THR A 30 14.55 8.21 -8.54
C THR A 30 13.83 7.06 -9.26
N LYS A 31 14.18 6.80 -10.52
CA LYS A 31 13.60 5.67 -11.27
C LYS A 31 13.85 4.31 -10.61
N SER A 32 15.03 4.09 -10.02
CA SER A 32 15.30 2.83 -9.32
C SER A 32 14.47 2.72 -8.04
N GLU A 33 14.29 3.81 -7.31
CA GLU A 33 13.43 3.82 -6.11
C GLU A 33 11.96 3.60 -6.48
N ILE A 34 11.45 4.16 -7.58
CA ILE A 34 10.10 3.84 -8.08
C ILE A 34 9.98 2.35 -8.47
N SER A 35 11.05 1.75 -9.00
CA SER A 35 11.09 0.31 -9.24
C SER A 35 11.04 -0.49 -7.93
N ASP A 36 11.77 -0.05 -6.90
CA ASP A 36 11.73 -0.65 -5.57
C ASP A 36 10.31 -0.57 -4.98
N LEU A 37 9.64 0.58 -5.10
CA LEU A 37 8.27 0.77 -4.60
C LEU A 37 7.26 -0.13 -5.33
N ASN A 38 7.36 -0.25 -6.66
CA ASN A 38 6.52 -1.18 -7.41
C ASN A 38 6.77 -2.63 -6.98
N TRP A 39 8.02 -3.00 -6.71
CA TRP A 39 8.35 -4.33 -6.22
C TRP A 39 7.75 -4.61 -4.84
N ILE A 40 7.80 -3.64 -3.92
CA ILE A 40 7.16 -3.75 -2.59
C ILE A 40 5.66 -4.03 -2.72
N ILE A 41 4.95 -3.25 -3.55
CA ILE A 41 3.51 -3.43 -3.77
C ILE A 41 3.25 -4.83 -4.32
N ASN A 42 3.96 -5.23 -5.38
CA ASN A 42 3.73 -6.53 -6.02
C ASN A 42 3.97 -7.71 -5.08
N GLU A 43 5.01 -7.68 -4.23
CA GLU A 43 5.24 -8.77 -3.27
C GLU A 43 4.17 -8.77 -2.18
N PHE A 44 3.71 -7.59 -1.73
CA PHE A 44 2.66 -7.48 -0.74
C PHE A 44 1.30 -7.95 -1.30
N ASP A 45 0.97 -7.57 -2.53
CA ASP A 45 -0.20 -8.05 -3.28
C ASP A 45 -0.20 -9.59 -3.32
N GLN A 46 0.91 -10.20 -3.75
CA GLN A 46 1.04 -11.65 -3.85
C GLN A 46 0.90 -12.36 -2.51
N ILE A 47 1.42 -11.77 -1.43
CA ILE A 47 1.26 -12.31 -0.08
C ILE A 47 -0.22 -12.32 0.31
N LEU A 48 -0.95 -11.22 0.11
CA LEU A 48 -2.37 -11.16 0.44
C LEU A 48 -3.21 -12.08 -0.46
N GLU A 49 -2.96 -12.07 -1.77
CA GLU A 49 -3.64 -12.96 -2.72
C GLU A 49 -3.47 -14.44 -2.35
N SER A 50 -2.26 -14.84 -1.95
CA SER A 50 -1.97 -16.19 -1.50
C SER A 50 -2.66 -16.52 -0.17
N GLU A 51 -2.59 -15.63 0.82
CA GLU A 51 -3.20 -15.83 2.15
C GLU A 51 -4.72 -15.99 2.04
N TYR A 52 -5.36 -15.15 1.22
CA TYR A 52 -6.82 -15.11 1.05
C TYR A 52 -7.34 -15.92 -0.15
N LYS A 53 -6.44 -16.66 -0.82
CA LYS A 53 -6.75 -17.59 -1.91
C LYS A 53 -7.60 -16.95 -3.01
N THR A 54 -7.19 -15.74 -3.41
CA THR A 54 -7.85 -14.92 -4.44
C THR A 54 -6.82 -14.44 -5.45
N ASN A 55 -7.25 -14.21 -6.69
CA ASN A 55 -6.47 -13.56 -7.75
C ASN A 55 -6.98 -12.14 -8.08
N VAL A 56 -7.87 -11.62 -7.24
CA VAL A 56 -8.40 -10.26 -7.30
C VAL A 56 -7.77 -9.49 -6.16
N VAL A 57 -6.79 -8.65 -6.47
CA VAL A 57 -5.99 -7.92 -5.48
C VAL A 57 -6.86 -7.07 -4.56
N GLU A 58 -7.86 -6.35 -5.09
CA GLU A 58 -8.74 -5.51 -4.28
C GLU A 58 -9.53 -6.33 -3.26
N LYS A 59 -9.93 -7.56 -3.64
CA LYS A 59 -10.59 -8.49 -2.72
C LYS A 59 -9.64 -8.92 -1.60
N ALA A 60 -8.37 -9.20 -1.92
CA ALA A 60 -7.38 -9.62 -0.92
C ALA A 60 -7.16 -8.55 0.16
N TYR A 61 -7.04 -7.27 -0.24
CA TYR A 61 -6.92 -6.14 0.68
C TYR A 61 -8.16 -5.95 1.55
N LYS A 62 -9.35 -6.10 0.98
CA LYS A 62 -10.64 -6.03 1.72
C LYS A 62 -10.79 -7.16 2.72
N ASP A 63 -10.51 -8.39 2.31
CA ASP A 63 -10.55 -9.56 3.21
C ASP A 63 -9.57 -9.39 4.37
N TYR A 64 -8.32 -8.96 4.09
CA TYR A 64 -7.34 -8.67 5.12
C TYR A 64 -7.80 -7.58 6.09
N SER A 65 -8.28 -6.44 5.55
CA SER A 65 -8.76 -5.32 6.37
C SER A 65 -9.96 -5.70 7.23
N SER A 66 -10.85 -6.56 6.73
CA SER A 66 -11.97 -7.13 7.51
C SER A 66 -11.47 -7.95 8.70
N GLU A 67 -10.47 -8.81 8.50
CA GLU A 67 -9.87 -9.59 9.60
C GLU A 67 -9.13 -8.70 10.61
N VAL A 68 -8.41 -7.66 10.14
CA VAL A 68 -7.81 -6.65 11.04
C VAL A 68 -8.90 -5.96 11.87
N TRP A 69 -9.97 -5.48 11.24
CA TRP A 69 -11.04 -4.77 11.92
C TRP A 69 -11.74 -5.67 12.96
N LYS A 70 -12.05 -6.91 12.58
CA LYS A 70 -12.59 -7.91 13.48
C LYS A 70 -11.65 -8.13 14.68
N GLY A 71 -10.36 -8.36 14.42
CA GLY A 71 -9.35 -8.54 15.45
C GLY A 71 -9.30 -7.37 16.43
N LEU A 72 -9.26 -6.14 15.94
CA LEU A 72 -9.29 -4.93 16.77
C LEU A 72 -10.58 -4.84 17.61
N SER A 73 -11.74 -5.16 17.02
CA SER A 73 -13.03 -5.13 17.72
C SER A 73 -13.16 -6.19 18.82
N GLU A 74 -12.53 -7.34 18.61
CA GLU A 74 -12.51 -8.48 19.54
C GLU A 74 -11.30 -8.44 20.50
N ARG A 75 -10.49 -7.37 20.48
CA ARG A 75 -9.24 -7.20 21.25
C ARG A 75 -8.22 -8.33 21.00
N GLN A 76 -8.19 -8.86 19.78
CA GLN A 76 -7.21 -9.81 19.29
C GLN A 76 -6.07 -9.10 18.56
N SER A 77 -4.97 -9.83 18.34
CA SER A 77 -3.85 -9.35 17.55
C SER A 77 -4.23 -9.14 16.08
N ILE A 78 -3.57 -8.19 15.43
CA ILE A 78 -3.63 -8.02 13.98
C ILE A 78 -3.03 -9.28 13.32
N PRO A 79 -3.72 -9.93 12.37
CA PRO A 79 -3.18 -11.08 11.68
C PRO A 79 -1.94 -10.68 10.88
N ILE A 80 -0.89 -11.50 10.92
CA ILE A 80 0.33 -11.31 10.12
C ILE A 80 0.30 -12.34 8.99
N PRO A 81 0.09 -11.92 7.72
CA PRO A 81 0.08 -12.83 6.58
C PRO A 81 1.39 -13.63 6.43
N ASN A 82 1.29 -14.85 5.93
CA ASN A 82 2.46 -15.69 5.71
C ASN A 82 3.38 -15.06 4.65
N GLY A 83 4.67 -14.93 4.99
CA GLY A 83 5.68 -14.38 4.07
C GLY A 83 6.10 -12.93 4.38
N ILE A 84 5.38 -12.22 5.25
CA ILE A 84 5.73 -10.85 5.68
C ILE A 84 7.15 -10.78 6.24
N ASP A 85 7.57 -11.73 7.09
CA ASP A 85 8.94 -11.74 7.65
C ASP A 85 10.02 -11.79 6.56
N SER A 86 9.75 -12.51 5.48
CA SER A 86 10.67 -12.61 4.33
C SER A 86 10.71 -11.28 3.58
N LEU A 87 9.55 -10.68 3.33
CA LEU A 87 9.43 -9.39 2.66
C LEU A 87 10.14 -8.28 3.44
N THR A 88 9.88 -8.17 4.75
CA THR A 88 10.54 -7.22 5.65
C THR A 88 12.07 -7.30 5.54
N ARG A 89 12.66 -8.51 5.59
CA ARG A 89 14.12 -8.68 5.46
C ARG A 89 14.67 -8.27 4.09
N LYS A 90 13.90 -8.44 3.01
CA LYS A 90 14.30 -8.04 1.65
C LYS A 90 14.22 -6.52 1.49
N ILE A 91 13.15 -5.90 2.00
CA ILE A 91 12.89 -4.46 1.88
C ILE A 91 14.02 -3.61 2.44
N LYS A 92 14.64 -4.03 3.55
CA LYS A 92 15.79 -3.34 4.13
C LYS A 92 16.97 -3.14 3.16
N LYS A 93 17.09 -4.00 2.14
CA LYS A 93 18.19 -3.98 1.17
C LYS A 93 17.92 -3.05 -0.02
N LEU A 94 16.71 -2.50 -0.12
CA LEU A 94 16.31 -1.64 -1.23
C LEU A 94 16.87 -0.23 -1.08
N GLY A 95 17.14 0.43 -2.20
CA GLY A 95 17.65 1.81 -2.20
C GLY A 95 16.64 2.79 -1.61
N VAL A 96 15.34 2.53 -1.81
CA VAL A 96 14.27 3.38 -1.29
C VAL A 96 14.06 3.27 0.23
N PHE A 97 14.66 2.28 0.90
CA PHE A 97 14.35 1.97 2.30
C PHE A 97 14.54 3.17 3.22
N SER A 98 15.70 3.84 3.16
CA SER A 98 16.04 4.98 4.01
C SER A 98 15.20 6.24 3.75
N LYS A 99 14.45 6.28 2.64
CA LYS A 99 13.51 7.36 2.33
C LYS A 99 12.13 7.17 2.95
N ILE A 100 11.82 5.96 3.43
CA ILE A 100 10.53 5.63 4.05
C ILE A 100 10.70 5.28 5.53
N TRP A 101 11.70 4.45 5.84
CA TRP A 101 11.93 3.91 7.17
C TRP A 101 13.33 4.22 7.69
N SER A 102 13.41 4.35 9.01
CA SER A 102 14.62 4.10 9.77
C SER A 102 14.43 2.84 10.63
N THR A 103 15.52 2.30 11.17
CA THR A 103 15.48 1.12 12.06
C THR A 103 15.87 1.51 13.47
N TRP A 104 15.22 0.90 14.45
CA TRP A 104 15.60 0.99 15.86
C TRP A 104 15.70 -0.42 16.47
N LYS A 105 16.56 -0.54 17.47
CA LYS A 105 16.68 -1.73 18.32
C LYS A 105 16.78 -1.27 19.77
N GLY A 106 16.08 -1.95 20.67
CA GLY A 106 16.25 -1.75 22.12
C GLY A 106 17.62 -2.26 22.58
N LYS A 107 17.97 -3.47 22.14
CA LYS A 107 19.24 -4.15 22.41
C LYS A 107 19.81 -4.78 21.14
N PRO A 108 21.13 -5.07 21.08
CA PRO A 108 21.76 -5.68 19.90
C PRO A 108 21.10 -6.98 19.42
N GLU A 109 20.65 -7.82 20.36
CA GLU A 109 19.96 -9.09 20.12
C GLU A 109 18.51 -8.96 19.67
N ASP A 110 17.89 -7.79 19.85
CA ASP A 110 16.50 -7.57 19.50
C ASP A 110 16.31 -7.52 17.97
N SER A 111 15.10 -7.88 17.55
CA SER A 111 14.62 -7.64 16.20
C SER A 111 14.56 -6.13 15.93
N GLU A 112 14.84 -5.76 14.67
CA GLU A 112 14.74 -4.35 14.27
C GLU A 112 13.29 -3.93 14.11
N ILE A 113 12.96 -2.80 14.72
CA ILE A 113 11.69 -2.13 14.55
C ILE A 113 11.83 -1.09 13.45
N TYR A 114 10.88 -1.04 12.52
CA TYR A 114 10.84 0.00 11.50
C TYR A 114 10.10 1.22 12.01
N ASN A 115 10.74 2.37 11.90
CA ASN A 115 10.16 3.67 12.21
C ASN A 115 9.92 4.42 10.90
N ILE A 116 8.66 4.71 10.64
CA ILE A 116 8.22 5.46 9.46
C ILE A 116 8.38 6.97 9.69
N GLY A 117 8.12 7.79 8.67
CA GLY A 117 8.07 9.25 8.80
C GLY A 117 9.38 9.94 8.38
N GLN A 118 10.15 9.29 7.51
CA GLN A 118 11.27 9.94 6.84
C GLN A 118 10.77 11.04 5.89
N GLU A 119 11.51 12.14 5.81
CA GLU A 119 11.08 13.36 5.11
C GLU A 119 10.65 13.14 3.65
N PRO A 120 11.39 12.36 2.81
CA PRO A 120 10.96 12.13 1.44
C PRO A 120 9.58 11.46 1.33
N TYR A 121 9.30 10.48 2.19
CA TYR A 121 7.99 9.82 2.22
C TYR A 121 6.88 10.75 2.74
N LEU A 122 7.17 11.59 3.73
CA LEU A 122 6.19 12.59 4.19
C LEU A 122 5.84 13.61 3.10
N ILE A 123 6.83 14.10 2.35
CA ILE A 123 6.61 14.99 1.20
C ILE A 123 5.76 14.28 0.15
N TYR A 124 6.09 13.02 -0.16
CA TYR A 124 5.34 12.21 -1.11
C TYR A 124 3.86 12.08 -0.72
N LEU A 125 3.57 11.70 0.53
CA LEU A 125 2.21 11.61 1.04
C LEU A 125 1.47 12.96 0.98
N LYS A 126 2.14 14.05 1.32
CA LYS A 126 1.55 15.39 1.27
C LYS A 126 1.20 15.82 -0.16
N GLU A 127 2.04 15.48 -1.13
CA GLU A 127 1.76 15.77 -2.54
C GLU A 127 0.57 14.96 -3.05
N LEU A 128 0.49 13.67 -2.74
CA LEU A 128 -0.66 12.82 -3.09
C LEU A 128 -1.95 13.24 -2.38
N GLY A 129 -1.84 13.68 -1.11
CA GLY A 129 -2.99 14.11 -0.32
C GLY A 129 -3.75 15.30 -0.91
N LYS A 130 -3.14 16.08 -1.81
CA LYS A 130 -3.83 17.19 -2.50
C LYS A 130 -5.02 16.74 -3.34
N GLU A 131 -5.08 15.46 -3.70
CA GLU A 131 -6.13 14.89 -4.54
C GLU A 131 -6.97 13.83 -3.80
N SER A 132 -6.68 13.55 -2.52
CA SER A 132 -7.35 12.51 -1.74
C SER A 132 -7.39 12.87 -0.25
N ASP A 133 -8.58 13.20 0.26
CA ASP A 133 -8.83 13.51 1.67
C ASP A 133 -8.30 12.42 2.62
N PHE A 134 -8.43 11.16 2.23
CA PHE A 134 -7.92 10.04 3.00
C PHE A 134 -6.39 10.06 3.14
N ILE A 135 -5.69 10.32 2.03
CA ILE A 135 -4.22 10.40 2.02
C ILE A 135 -3.76 11.67 2.74
N GLU A 136 -4.50 12.78 2.61
CA GLU A 136 -4.23 14.02 3.35
C GLU A 136 -4.28 13.79 4.86
N ASP A 137 -5.37 13.19 5.36
CA ASP A 137 -5.54 12.86 6.78
C ASP A 137 -4.43 11.93 7.28
N TYR A 138 -4.08 10.91 6.49
CA TYR A 138 -2.98 10.01 6.80
C TYR A 138 -1.63 10.74 6.86
N ALA A 139 -1.34 11.58 5.87
CA ALA A 139 -0.11 12.37 5.79
C ALA A 139 0.01 13.33 6.98
N GLN A 140 -1.09 13.97 7.36
CA GLN A 140 -1.15 14.91 8.48
C GLN A 140 -0.93 14.21 9.82
N SER A 141 -1.58 13.07 10.05
CA SER A 141 -1.37 12.26 11.26
C SER A 141 0.08 11.79 11.38
N LEU A 142 0.64 11.28 10.27
CA LEU A 142 2.00 10.77 10.24
C LEU A 142 3.04 11.88 10.41
N SER A 143 2.80 13.06 9.83
CA SER A 143 3.69 14.22 9.98
C SER A 143 3.75 14.72 11.43
N ASN A 144 2.61 14.67 12.13
CA ASN A 144 2.50 15.13 13.52
C ASN A 144 3.16 14.17 14.51
N THR A 145 3.02 12.86 14.27
CA THR A 145 3.44 11.83 15.24
C THR A 145 4.74 11.16 14.87
N ARG A 146 5.10 11.16 13.59
CA ARG A 146 6.14 10.32 12.98
C ARG A 146 5.97 8.85 13.33
N ASP A 147 4.72 8.44 13.53
CA ASP A 147 4.37 7.12 14.04
C ASP A 147 2.99 6.67 13.52
N ILE A 148 2.72 5.37 13.58
CA ILE A 148 1.41 4.80 13.27
C ILE A 148 0.60 4.72 14.56
N MET A 149 -0.33 5.65 14.72
CA MET A 149 -1.26 5.66 15.85
C MET A 149 -2.32 4.55 15.72
N PRO A 150 -2.79 3.94 16.83
CA PRO A 150 -3.85 2.92 16.81
C PRO A 150 -5.13 3.36 16.09
N SER A 151 -5.50 4.65 16.20
CA SER A 151 -6.65 5.22 15.50
C SER A 151 -6.51 5.15 13.97
N ILE A 152 -5.29 5.31 13.44
CA ILE A 152 -5.02 5.23 12.01
C ILE A 152 -5.09 3.77 11.53
N VAL A 153 -4.61 2.82 12.34
CA VAL A 153 -4.74 1.38 12.04
C VAL A 153 -6.21 0.99 11.93
N ALA A 154 -7.00 1.38 12.94
CA ALA A 154 -8.45 1.16 12.95
C ALA A 154 -9.14 1.87 11.77
N GLY A 155 -8.74 3.10 11.45
CA GLY A 155 -9.26 3.88 10.33
C GLY A 155 -9.00 3.24 8.97
N PHE A 156 -7.79 2.74 8.71
CA PHE A 156 -7.44 2.02 7.50
C PHE A 156 -8.29 0.77 7.31
N ALA A 157 -8.35 -0.08 8.35
CA ALA A 157 -9.10 -1.34 8.30
C ALA A 157 -10.60 -1.12 8.10
N LYS A 158 -11.19 -0.16 8.84
CA LYS A 158 -12.63 0.12 8.81
C LYS A 158 -13.09 0.78 7.51
N ASN A 159 -12.25 1.63 6.90
CA ASN A 159 -12.64 2.43 5.74
C ASN A 159 -12.08 1.89 4.42
N ILE A 160 -11.60 0.65 4.38
CA ILE A 160 -10.99 0.04 3.19
C ILE A 160 -11.88 0.13 1.93
N ASP A 161 -13.20 0.05 2.10
CA ASP A 161 -14.15 0.14 0.99
C ASP A 161 -14.22 1.53 0.33
N ASN A 162 -13.74 2.56 1.02
CA ASN A 162 -13.67 3.93 0.50
C ASN A 162 -12.30 4.26 -0.13
N ILE A 163 -11.34 3.34 -0.07
CA ILE A 163 -10.01 3.52 -0.64
C ILE A 163 -10.00 2.95 -2.06
N ASP A 164 -9.49 3.70 -3.03
CA ASP A 164 -9.31 3.20 -4.39
C ASP A 164 -8.15 2.20 -4.44
N LEU A 165 -8.45 0.91 -4.35
CA LEU A 165 -7.45 -0.15 -4.40
C LEU A 165 -6.94 -0.44 -5.82
N LYS A 166 -7.55 0.15 -6.86
CA LYS A 166 -6.96 0.11 -8.22
C LYS A 166 -5.75 1.04 -8.32
N ASP A 167 -5.75 2.12 -7.54
CA ASP A 167 -4.63 3.04 -7.43
C ASP A 167 -3.45 2.39 -6.68
N LYS A 168 -2.29 2.34 -7.36
CA LYS A 168 -1.06 1.81 -6.78
C LYS A 168 -0.54 2.67 -5.63
N ASN A 169 -0.80 3.98 -5.62
CA ASN A 169 -0.37 4.83 -4.53
C ASN A 169 -1.11 4.47 -3.24
N SER A 170 -2.43 4.30 -3.31
CA SER A 170 -3.25 3.81 -2.20
C SER A 170 -2.78 2.45 -1.66
N ARG A 171 -2.49 1.49 -2.55
CA ARG A 171 -1.94 0.18 -2.14
C ARG A 171 -0.52 0.28 -1.57
N LEU A 172 0.33 1.16 -2.10
CA LEU A 172 1.66 1.42 -1.54
C LEU A 172 1.57 1.94 -0.10
N ILE A 173 0.72 2.93 0.14
CA ILE A 173 0.53 3.52 1.47
C ILE A 173 0.05 2.44 2.44
N PHE A 174 -0.89 1.60 2.01
CA PHE A 174 -1.37 0.45 2.79
C PHE A 174 -0.23 -0.52 3.12
N SER A 175 0.54 -0.95 2.11
CA SER A 175 1.66 -1.87 2.29
C SER A 175 2.70 -1.29 3.25
N VAL A 176 3.07 -0.01 3.08
CA VAL A 176 4.02 0.68 3.95
C VAL A 176 3.51 0.74 5.39
N HIS A 177 2.23 1.09 5.58
CA HIS A 177 1.59 1.15 6.88
C HIS A 177 1.69 -0.19 7.63
N TYR A 178 1.24 -1.28 7.02
CA TYR A 178 1.21 -2.57 7.70
C TYR A 178 2.60 -3.20 7.83
N LEU A 179 3.50 -3.03 6.86
CA LEU A 179 4.89 -3.45 7.00
C LEU A 179 5.58 -2.77 8.19
N THR A 180 5.30 -1.48 8.45
CA THR A 180 5.78 -0.82 9.67
C THR A 180 5.20 -1.47 10.92
N LEU A 181 3.89 -1.72 10.96
CA LEU A 181 3.24 -2.31 12.14
C LEU A 181 3.76 -3.70 12.47
N PHE A 182 4.00 -4.55 11.47
CA PHE A 182 4.43 -5.94 11.68
C PHE A 182 5.86 -6.09 12.22
N THR A 183 6.64 -5.00 12.22
CA THR A 183 8.00 -5.00 12.79
C THR A 183 8.05 -4.55 14.25
N ARG A 184 6.90 -4.28 14.86
CA ARG A 184 6.78 -3.75 16.23
C ARG A 184 6.52 -4.82 17.28
#